data_AF-A0A165PCL1-F1
#
_entry.id   AF-A0A165PCL1-F1
#
_cell.length_a   1.000
_cell.length_b   1.000
_cell.length_c   1.000
_cell.angle_alpha   90.00
_cell.angle_beta   90.00
_cell.angle_gamma   90.00
#
_symmetry.space_group_name_H-M   'P 1'
#
loop_
_entity.id
_entity.type
_entity.pdbx_description
1 polymer ?
#
loop_
_entity_poly.entity_id
_entity_poly.type
_entity_poly.pdbx_seq_one_letter_code
_entity_poly.pdbx_strand_id
1 'polypeptide(L)'
;MSVKTSTRAVDSFSKATTSVEVCHSVQQSDTKVGRKVFQLLCPEDTTGIERIMLAAQGDLQRLLSCFFARPISIECVSARTSPRSAPASPQTPITQNREVHEHCSNRVVCVATSVVTLTSPETERLLLDEKFAIGQLFRHMRVSPRFTLLNVQTRNVKGRRELERTYKLEAEGICCEITEVFPDRDMFVLGQAWLDGRASVQESVMEKTKSEVKVDASVPVTAQGFLALMFLSFIFGSYAVSRAALYGIAV
;
A
#
# COMPACT_ATOMS: atom_id res chain seq x y z
N MET A 1 6.36 -43.47 -50.42
CA MET A 1 5.36 -43.54 -49.33
C MET A 1 6.04 -43.02 -48.07
N SER A 2 5.99 -41.72 -47.76
CA SER A 2 4.98 -41.05 -46.92
C SER A 2 4.60 -41.85 -45.67
N VAL A 3 4.98 -41.42 -44.46
CA VAL A 3 4.17 -40.62 -43.50
C VAL A 3 5.04 -40.19 -42.30
N LYS A 4 4.81 -38.96 -41.82
CA LYS A 4 5.40 -38.28 -40.64
C LYS A 4 4.69 -38.68 -39.32
N THR A 5 5.39 -38.60 -38.18
CA THR A 5 4.85 -38.13 -36.86
C THR A 5 6.05 -37.91 -35.90
N SER A 6 6.35 -36.68 -35.44
CA SER A 6 5.90 -36.00 -34.18
C SER A 6 6.32 -36.79 -32.92
N THR A 7 6.92 -36.26 -31.83
CA THR A 7 6.59 -35.03 -31.07
C THR A 7 7.68 -34.72 -30.00
N ARG A 8 7.93 -33.41 -29.75
CA ARG A 8 8.39 -32.65 -28.54
C ARG A 8 9.35 -33.28 -27.51
N ALA A 9 10.50 -32.66 -27.21
CA ALA A 9 10.70 -31.43 -26.41
C ALA A 9 10.18 -31.55 -24.97
N VAL A 10 11.10 -31.75 -24.03
CA VAL A 10 10.86 -31.76 -22.58
C VAL A 10 11.30 -30.39 -22.06
N ASP A 11 10.33 -29.49 -21.88
CA ASP A 11 10.53 -28.18 -21.27
C ASP A 11 10.70 -28.34 -19.75
N SER A 12 11.84 -27.87 -19.24
CA SER A 12 12.10 -27.67 -17.83
C SER A 12 11.41 -26.39 -17.35
N PHE A 13 10.19 -26.53 -16.82
CA PHE A 13 9.48 -25.45 -16.13
C PHE A 13 9.96 -25.38 -14.67
N SER A 14 10.80 -24.39 -14.37
CA SER A 14 11.13 -23.98 -13.00
C SER A 14 9.87 -23.43 -12.33
N LYS A 15 9.30 -24.18 -11.38
CA LYS A 15 8.28 -23.66 -10.47
C LYS A 15 8.98 -22.76 -9.46
N ALA A 16 8.72 -21.45 -9.52
CA ALA A 16 9.01 -20.53 -8.44
C ALA A 16 8.31 -21.05 -7.17
N THR A 17 9.12 -21.54 -6.23
CA THR A 17 8.62 -22.11 -4.97
C THR A 17 8.41 -20.96 -4.00
N THR A 18 7.16 -20.53 -3.84
CA THR A 18 6.77 -19.57 -2.79
C THR A 18 6.90 -20.27 -1.44
N SER A 19 7.94 -19.95 -0.69
CA SER A 19 8.06 -20.36 0.71
C SER A 19 7.31 -19.34 1.57
N VAL A 20 6.42 -19.81 2.44
CA VAL A 20 5.61 -18.97 3.35
C VAL A 20 5.97 -19.34 4.77
N GLU A 21 6.44 -18.37 5.54
CA GLU A 21 6.64 -18.50 6.99
C GLU A 21 5.54 -17.70 7.71
N VAL A 22 4.87 -18.36 8.66
CA VAL A 22 3.72 -17.81 9.38
C VAL A 22 4.13 -17.44 10.80
N CYS A 23 3.84 -16.21 11.20
CA CYS A 23 3.99 -15.70 12.55
C CYS A 23 2.67 -15.84 13.31
N HIS A 24 2.74 -16.07 14.63
CA HIS A 24 1.57 -16.08 15.50
C HIS A 24 1.58 -14.86 16.43
N SER A 25 0.43 -14.19 16.57
CA SER A 25 0.25 -13.15 17.57
C SER A 25 -0.47 -13.71 18.79
N VAL A 26 -0.01 -13.34 19.99
CA VAL A 26 -0.67 -13.69 21.25
C VAL A 26 -1.02 -12.38 21.96
N GLN A 27 -2.31 -12.07 22.01
CA GLN A 27 -2.86 -11.00 22.85
C GLN A 27 -3.42 -11.62 24.12
N GLN A 28 -2.79 -11.37 25.26
CA GLN A 28 -3.26 -11.86 26.56
C GLN A 28 -3.68 -10.67 27.44
N SER A 29 -4.94 -10.68 27.87
CA SER A 29 -5.48 -9.72 28.83
C SER A 29 -5.44 -10.32 30.23
N ASP A 30 -4.53 -9.85 31.07
CA ASP A 30 -4.47 -10.28 32.48
C ASP A 30 -5.42 -9.42 33.33
N THR A 31 -6.38 -10.06 33.98
CA THR A 31 -7.47 -9.39 34.69
C THR A 31 -7.09 -9.20 36.15
N LYS A 32 -6.65 -7.98 36.49
CA LYS A 32 -6.85 -7.34 37.82
C LYS A 32 -6.43 -5.86 37.86
N VAL A 33 -5.61 -5.42 36.92
CA VAL A 33 -5.33 -4.01 36.59
C VAL A 33 -5.11 -4.03 35.08
N GLY A 34 -5.88 -3.28 34.28
CA GLY A 34 -5.99 -3.44 32.81
C GLY A 34 -4.70 -3.29 31.99
N ARG A 35 -3.75 -4.21 32.17
CA ARG A 35 -2.49 -4.30 31.44
C ARG A 35 -2.73 -5.23 30.25
N LYS A 36 -2.81 -4.64 29.06
CA LYS A 36 -2.76 -5.41 27.82
C LYS A 36 -1.31 -5.83 27.60
N VAL A 37 -1.04 -7.12 27.60
CA VAL A 37 0.26 -7.67 27.23
C VAL A 37 0.16 -8.12 25.77
N PHE A 38 1.06 -7.60 24.94
CA PHE A 38 1.15 -7.94 23.53
C PHE A 38 2.48 -8.62 23.27
N GLN A 39 2.44 -9.83 22.72
CA GLN A 39 3.62 -10.53 22.24
C GLN A 39 3.41 -10.99 20.80
N LEU A 40 4.36 -10.64 19.95
CA LEU A 40 4.39 -11.07 18.56
C LEU A 40 5.53 -12.08 18.40
N LEU A 41 5.20 -13.30 18.02
CA LEU A 41 6.17 -14.34 17.71
C LEU A 41 6.47 -14.27 16.21
N CYS A 42 7.59 -13.65 15.86
CA CYS A 42 8.12 -13.65 14.49
C CYS A 42 9.38 -14.52 14.40
N PRO A 43 9.74 -15.01 13.19
CA PRO A 43 11.03 -15.60 12.89
C PRO A 43 12.23 -14.81 13.45
N GLU A 44 13.34 -15.51 13.66
CA GLU A 44 14.55 -14.93 14.24
C GLU A 44 15.15 -13.83 13.35
N ASP A 45 14.97 -13.92 12.04
CA ASP A 45 15.47 -12.95 11.06
C ASP A 45 14.62 -11.66 10.99
N THR A 46 13.51 -11.58 11.73
CA THR A 46 12.67 -10.37 11.77
C THR A 46 13.30 -9.32 12.70
N THR A 47 13.66 -8.17 12.13
CA THR A 47 14.30 -7.05 12.83
C THR A 47 13.34 -6.36 13.81
N GLY A 48 13.88 -5.58 14.75
CA GLY A 48 13.07 -4.80 15.69
C GLY A 48 12.14 -3.80 14.99
N ILE A 49 12.61 -3.14 13.93
CA ILE A 49 11.79 -2.20 13.15
C ILE A 49 10.63 -2.91 12.45
N GLU A 50 10.88 -4.08 11.85
CA GLU A 50 9.83 -4.88 11.24
C GLU A 50 8.75 -5.25 12.28
N ARG A 51 9.15 -5.67 13.49
CA ARG A 51 8.21 -5.97 14.59
C ARG A 51 7.38 -4.75 14.99
N ILE A 52 7.97 -3.56 15.02
CA ILE A 52 7.25 -2.31 15.30
C ILE A 52 6.22 -2.01 14.20
N MET A 53 6.61 -2.14 12.92
CA MET A 53 5.70 -1.92 11.79
C MET A 53 4.56 -2.93 11.77
N LEU A 54 4.84 -4.19 12.09
CA LEU A 54 3.84 -5.25 12.21
C LEU A 54 2.84 -4.98 13.34
N ALA A 55 3.31 -4.45 14.47
CA ALA A 55 2.51 -4.17 15.65
C ALA A 55 1.72 -2.85 15.59
N ALA A 56 1.95 -2.00 14.58
CA ALA A 56 1.33 -0.67 14.47
C ALA A 56 -0.21 -0.72 14.47
N GLN A 57 -0.87 0.15 15.24
CA GLN A 57 -2.33 0.13 15.43
C GLN A 57 -2.95 1.46 14.99
N GLY A 58 -3.18 1.61 13.69
CA GLY A 58 -3.75 2.83 13.12
C GLY A 58 -2.76 4.00 13.00
N ASP A 59 -1.46 3.75 13.18
CA ASP A 59 -0.40 4.74 13.07
C ASP A 59 0.75 4.34 12.11
N LEU A 60 0.55 3.31 11.27
CA LEU A 60 1.56 2.83 10.32
C LEU A 60 2.07 3.95 9.40
N GLN A 61 1.18 4.71 8.77
CA GLN A 61 1.56 5.84 7.89
C GLN A 61 2.49 6.83 8.62
N ARG A 62 2.21 7.11 9.89
CA ARG A 62 3.04 7.99 10.72
C ARG A 62 4.40 7.36 11.02
N LEU A 63 4.43 6.08 11.36
CA LEU A 63 5.67 5.34 11.61
C LEU A 63 6.55 5.27 10.36
N LEU A 64 5.98 4.98 9.18
CA LEU A 64 6.70 4.98 7.92
C LEU A 64 7.24 6.37 7.58
N SER A 65 6.44 7.42 7.81
CA SER A 65 6.89 8.79 7.61
C SER A 65 8.06 9.15 8.53
N CYS A 66 7.99 8.77 9.81
CA CYS A 66 9.09 8.95 10.76
C CYS A 66 10.34 8.16 10.38
N PHE A 67 10.17 6.90 9.96
CA PHE A 67 11.27 6.02 9.59
C PHE A 67 12.04 6.53 8.36
N PHE A 68 11.33 6.95 7.31
CA PHE A 68 11.95 7.49 6.10
C PHE A 68 12.30 8.98 6.18
N ALA A 69 11.87 9.68 7.23
CA ALA A 69 11.95 11.13 7.36
C ALA A 69 11.36 11.87 6.13
N ARG A 70 10.29 11.33 5.56
CA ARG A 70 9.62 11.85 4.35
C ARG A 70 8.09 11.70 4.47
N PRO A 71 7.30 12.53 3.78
CA PRO A 71 5.85 12.38 3.75
C PRO A 71 5.42 11.07 3.08
N ILE A 72 4.37 10.45 3.61
CA ILE A 72 3.70 9.30 2.99
C ILE A 72 2.39 9.76 2.36
N SER A 73 2.24 9.59 1.05
CA SER A 73 0.99 9.84 0.32
C SER A 73 0.24 8.54 0.08
N ILE A 74 -1.08 8.60 -0.01
CA ILE A 74 -1.94 7.43 -0.23
C ILE A 74 -2.63 7.59 -1.58
N GLU A 75 -2.48 6.59 -2.44
CA GLU A 75 -3.20 6.47 -3.71
C GLU A 75 -4.29 5.41 -3.58
N CYS A 76 -5.53 5.74 -3.93
CA CYS A 76 -6.62 4.76 -3.99
C CYS A 76 -6.67 4.13 -5.39
N VAL A 77 -6.21 2.89 -5.50
CA VAL A 77 -6.13 2.14 -6.77
C VAL A 77 -7.50 1.59 -7.15
N SER A 78 -8.26 1.05 -6.18
CA SER A 78 -9.61 0.58 -6.45
C SER A 78 -10.52 0.70 -5.23
N ALA A 79 -11.82 0.91 -5.48
CA ALA A 79 -12.87 0.90 -4.47
C ALA A 79 -14.16 0.36 -5.10
N ARG A 80 -14.48 -0.92 -4.85
CA ARG A 80 -15.69 -1.59 -5.36
C ARG A 80 -16.68 -1.81 -4.23
N THR A 81 -17.83 -1.15 -4.30
CA THR A 81 -18.90 -1.25 -3.31
C THR A 81 -19.97 -2.24 -3.78
N SER A 82 -20.55 -3.01 -2.86
CA SER A 82 -21.75 -3.80 -3.10
C SER A 82 -22.96 -2.92 -3.47
N PRO A 83 -24.01 -3.48 -4.07
CA PRO A 83 -25.24 -2.74 -4.33
C PRO A 83 -25.81 -2.09 -3.06
N ARG A 84 -26.24 -0.83 -3.16
CA ARG A 84 -26.85 -0.04 -2.08
C ARG A 84 -28.38 -0.02 -2.25
N SER A 85 -29.04 -1.18 -2.11
CA SER A 85 -30.50 -1.29 -2.26
C SER A 85 -31.28 -0.71 -1.08
N ALA A 86 -30.65 -0.66 0.09
CA ALA A 86 -31.18 -0.08 1.32
C ALA A 86 -30.01 0.54 2.12
N PRO A 87 -30.29 1.44 3.09
CA PRO A 87 -29.27 1.90 4.03
C PRO A 87 -28.56 0.73 4.72
N ALA A 88 -27.28 0.91 5.04
CA ALA A 88 -26.48 -0.08 5.76
C ALA A 88 -27.13 -0.40 7.10
N SER A 89 -27.35 -1.69 7.35
CA SER A 89 -27.84 -2.21 8.63
C SER A 89 -27.17 -3.55 8.93
N PRO A 90 -27.30 -4.09 10.15
CA PRO A 90 -26.80 -5.44 10.44
C PRO A 90 -27.45 -6.53 9.58
N GLN A 91 -28.71 -6.34 9.16
CA GLN A 91 -29.45 -7.28 8.32
C GLN A 91 -29.15 -7.10 6.82
N THR A 92 -28.79 -5.87 6.42
CA THR A 92 -28.44 -5.50 5.04
C THR A 92 -27.10 -4.77 5.01
N PRO A 93 -25.98 -5.46 5.29
CA PRO A 93 -24.68 -4.85 5.32
C PRO A 93 -24.24 -4.43 3.91
N ILE A 94 -23.53 -3.30 3.83
CA ILE A 94 -22.87 -2.86 2.60
C ILE A 94 -21.38 -3.18 2.72
N THR A 95 -20.80 -3.81 1.70
CA THR A 95 -19.38 -4.13 1.67
C THR A 95 -18.64 -3.28 0.65
N GLN A 96 -17.41 -2.88 0.95
CA GLN A 96 -16.53 -2.20 0.02
C GLN A 96 -15.14 -2.84 0.04
N ASN A 97 -14.72 -3.34 -1.13
CA ASN A 97 -13.36 -3.82 -1.36
C ASN A 97 -12.51 -2.64 -1.83
N ARG A 98 -11.40 -2.38 -1.14
CA ARG A 98 -10.49 -1.28 -1.47
C ARG A 98 -9.08 -1.80 -1.66
N GLU A 99 -8.35 -1.14 -2.54
CA GLU A 99 -6.90 -1.28 -2.67
C GLU A 99 -6.31 0.14 -2.64
N VAL A 100 -5.36 0.35 -1.74
CA VAL A 100 -4.63 1.62 -1.63
C VAL A 100 -3.14 1.34 -1.59
N HIS A 101 -2.36 2.21 -2.21
CA HIS A 101 -0.90 2.15 -2.17
C HIS A 101 -0.39 3.32 -1.34
N GLU A 102 0.47 3.03 -0.37
CA GLU A 102 1.20 4.05 0.37
C GLU A 102 2.53 4.30 -0.33
N HIS A 103 2.75 5.56 -0.71
CA HIS A 103 3.93 6.00 -1.43
C HIS A 103 4.83 6.83 -0.53
N CYS A 104 6.12 6.56 -0.60
CA CYS A 104 7.17 7.44 -0.09
C CYS A 104 8.04 7.85 -1.28
N SER A 105 8.05 9.15 -1.60
CA SER A 105 8.66 9.65 -2.85
C SER A 105 8.04 8.95 -4.07
N ASN A 106 8.83 8.30 -4.93
CA ASN A 106 8.37 7.61 -6.13
C ASN A 106 8.28 6.08 -5.95
N ARG A 107 8.25 5.58 -4.71
CA ARG A 107 8.19 4.15 -4.40
C ARG A 107 6.97 3.81 -3.57
N VAL A 108 6.36 2.67 -3.88
CA VAL A 108 5.34 2.03 -3.04
C VAL A 108 6.05 1.38 -1.86
N VAL A 109 5.70 1.79 -0.65
CA VAL A 109 6.24 1.23 0.60
C VAL A 109 5.25 0.28 1.29
N CYS A 110 3.96 0.39 0.98
CA CYS A 110 2.94 -0.52 1.47
C CYS A 110 1.80 -0.63 0.46
N VAL A 111 1.32 -1.84 0.20
CA VAL A 111 0.06 -2.10 -0.52
C VAL A 111 -0.94 -2.60 0.50
N ALA A 112 -2.03 -1.86 0.68
CA ALA A 112 -3.10 -2.24 1.59
C ALA A 112 -4.37 -2.61 0.82
N THR A 113 -4.85 -3.82 1.03
CA THR A 113 -6.14 -4.29 0.56
C THR A 113 -7.08 -4.44 1.75
N SER A 114 -8.34 -4.03 1.58
CA SER A 114 -9.31 -4.10 2.67
C SER A 114 -10.68 -4.49 2.20
N VAL A 115 -11.37 -5.29 3.02
CA VAL A 115 -12.81 -5.51 2.94
C VAL A 115 -13.46 -4.75 4.09
N VAL A 116 -14.20 -3.69 3.75
CA VAL A 116 -14.92 -2.87 4.72
C VAL A 116 -16.38 -3.30 4.73
N THR A 117 -16.92 -3.64 5.90
CA THR A 117 -18.31 -4.02 6.10
C THR A 117 -19.00 -2.95 6.95
N LEU A 118 -20.02 -2.33 6.38
CA LEU A 118 -20.81 -1.26 6.97
C LEU A 118 -22.16 -1.82 7.41
N THR A 119 -22.51 -1.60 8.67
CA THR A 119 -23.74 -2.07 9.31
C THR A 119 -24.54 -0.93 9.95
N SER A 120 -24.16 0.32 9.70
CA SER A 120 -24.94 1.49 10.13
C SER A 120 -25.00 2.57 9.04
N PRO A 121 -26.12 3.31 8.92
CA PRO A 121 -26.25 4.38 7.94
C PRO A 121 -25.23 5.52 8.15
N GLU A 122 -24.82 5.76 9.40
CA GLU A 122 -23.82 6.78 9.71
C GLU A 122 -22.46 6.43 9.11
N THR A 123 -21.97 5.20 9.36
CA THR A 123 -20.69 4.74 8.79
C THR A 123 -20.72 4.66 7.27
N GLU A 124 -21.89 4.32 6.70
CA GLU A 124 -22.11 4.33 5.26
C GLU A 124 -21.92 5.72 4.68
N ARG A 125 -22.59 6.72 5.25
CA ARG A 125 -22.49 8.12 4.83
C ARG A 125 -21.04 8.62 4.90
N LEU A 126 -20.36 8.38 6.02
CA LEU A 126 -18.98 8.83 6.23
C LEU A 126 -18.00 8.21 5.22
N LEU A 127 -18.10 6.90 4.95
CA LEU A 127 -17.17 6.21 4.07
C LEU A 127 -17.52 6.42 2.58
N LEU A 128 -18.80 6.29 2.23
CA LEU A 128 -19.25 6.20 0.84
C LEU A 128 -19.67 7.53 0.25
N ASP A 129 -20.23 8.44 1.05
CA ASP A 129 -20.74 9.71 0.54
C ASP A 129 -19.72 10.83 0.81
N GLU A 130 -19.21 10.92 2.05
CA GLU A 130 -18.18 11.91 2.44
C GLU A 130 -16.75 11.48 2.10
N LYS A 131 -16.57 10.23 1.66
CA LYS A 131 -15.27 9.68 1.18
C LYS A 131 -14.14 9.72 2.20
N PHE A 132 -14.44 9.65 3.50
CA PHE A 132 -13.39 9.56 4.51
C PHE A 132 -12.53 8.30 4.31
N ALA A 133 -11.22 8.44 4.52
CA ALA A 133 -10.33 7.29 4.62
C ALA A 133 -10.63 6.49 5.90
N ILE A 134 -10.34 5.18 5.91
CA ILE A 134 -10.61 4.30 7.07
C ILE A 134 -9.99 4.87 8.36
N GLY A 135 -8.74 5.32 8.31
CA GLY A 135 -8.05 5.91 9.47
C GLY A 135 -8.64 7.24 9.95
N GLN A 136 -9.31 7.99 9.07
CA GLN A 136 -10.00 9.24 9.43
C GLN A 136 -11.41 8.96 9.98
N LEU A 137 -12.09 7.95 9.46
CA LEU A 137 -13.46 7.60 9.83
C LEU A 137 -13.58 7.33 11.34
N PHE A 138 -12.65 6.57 11.93
CA PHE A 138 -12.64 6.34 13.39
C PHE A 138 -12.46 7.62 14.21
N ARG A 139 -11.68 8.59 13.71
CA ARG A 139 -11.51 9.90 14.36
C ARG A 139 -12.80 10.72 14.28
N HIS A 140 -13.49 10.68 13.14
CA HIS A 140 -14.78 11.35 12.94
C HIS A 140 -15.87 10.78 13.86
N MET A 141 -15.92 9.45 14.00
CA MET A 141 -16.83 8.79 14.95
C MET A 141 -16.44 9.00 16.42
N ARG A 142 -15.24 9.54 16.69
CA ARG A 142 -14.66 9.70 18.04
C ARG A 142 -14.57 8.37 18.81
N VAL A 143 -14.34 7.27 18.09
CA VAL A 143 -14.22 5.92 18.66
C VAL A 143 -12.83 5.37 18.37
N SER A 144 -12.22 4.71 19.36
CA SER A 144 -11.03 3.90 19.14
C SER A 144 -11.44 2.50 18.70
N PRO A 145 -11.10 2.05 17.48
CA PRO A 145 -11.45 0.72 17.03
C PRO A 145 -10.72 -0.35 17.84
N ARG A 146 -11.36 -1.51 18.01
CA ARG A 146 -10.69 -2.71 18.45
C ARG A 146 -9.76 -3.21 17.33
N PHE A 147 -8.47 -3.23 17.60
CA PHE A 147 -7.47 -3.82 16.72
C PHE A 147 -7.21 -5.28 17.09
N THR A 148 -7.32 -6.17 16.11
CA THR A 148 -7.00 -7.60 16.25
C THR A 148 -6.04 -8.02 15.14
N LEU A 149 -4.79 -8.35 15.47
CA LEU A 149 -3.82 -8.86 14.51
C LEU A 149 -4.10 -10.34 14.24
N LEU A 150 -4.51 -10.68 13.01
CA LEU A 150 -4.95 -12.03 12.66
C LEU A 150 -3.78 -12.89 12.20
N ASN A 151 -2.91 -12.33 11.37
CA ASN A 151 -1.85 -13.08 10.71
C ASN A 151 -0.68 -12.16 10.37
N VAL A 152 0.52 -12.72 10.39
CA VAL A 152 1.72 -12.07 9.88
C VAL A 152 2.51 -13.11 9.09
N GLN A 153 2.98 -12.74 7.90
CA GLN A 153 3.69 -13.65 7.01
C GLN A 153 4.91 -12.98 6.39
N THR A 154 5.92 -13.79 6.10
CA THR A 154 7.01 -13.40 5.19
C THR A 154 6.94 -14.28 3.95
N ARG A 155 7.12 -13.67 2.78
CA ARG A 155 7.08 -14.37 1.49
C ARG A 155 8.25 -13.96 0.63
N ASN A 156 8.76 -14.89 -0.17
CA ASN A 156 9.71 -14.59 -1.23
C ASN A 156 8.96 -14.49 -2.56
N VAL A 157 8.84 -13.29 -3.11
CA VAL A 157 8.12 -13.02 -4.37
C VAL A 157 9.09 -12.35 -5.32
N LYS A 158 9.39 -13.03 -6.45
CA LYS A 158 10.31 -12.53 -7.50
C LYS A 158 11.66 -12.03 -6.93
N GLY A 159 12.26 -12.80 -6.03
CA GLY A 159 13.56 -12.46 -5.42
C GLY A 159 13.50 -11.39 -4.32
N ARG A 160 12.33 -10.81 -4.04
CA ARG A 160 12.14 -9.88 -2.93
C ARG A 160 11.48 -10.56 -1.75
N ARG A 161 11.91 -10.19 -0.56
CA ARG A 161 11.30 -10.64 0.68
C ARG A 161 10.18 -9.66 1.02
N GLU A 162 8.94 -10.08 0.87
CA GLU A 162 7.77 -9.34 1.32
C GLU A 162 7.50 -9.61 2.80
N LEU A 163 6.98 -8.60 3.48
CA LEU A 163 6.42 -8.74 4.82
C LEU A 163 4.93 -8.38 4.76
N GLU A 164 4.07 -9.25 5.28
CA GLU A 164 2.62 -9.07 5.26
C GLU A 164 2.06 -9.11 6.68
N ARG A 165 1.03 -8.30 6.92
CA ARG A 165 0.15 -8.43 8.08
C ARG A 165 -1.32 -8.35 7.69
N THR A 166 -2.14 -9.16 8.32
CA THR A 166 -3.60 -9.12 8.20
C THR A 166 -4.20 -8.86 9.57
N TYR A 167 -5.10 -7.89 9.66
CA TYR A 167 -5.72 -7.47 10.91
C TYR A 167 -7.16 -7.01 10.71
N LYS A 168 -7.88 -6.91 11.83
CA LYS A 168 -9.23 -6.32 11.90
C LYS A 168 -9.24 -5.04 12.70
N LEU A 169 -10.00 -4.06 12.21
CA LEU A 169 -10.44 -2.88 12.96
C LEU A 169 -11.95 -2.93 13.10
N GLU A 170 -12.44 -2.95 14.33
CA GLU A 170 -13.86 -3.09 14.62
C GLU A 170 -14.34 -1.95 15.52
N ALA A 171 -15.46 -1.35 15.15
CA ALA A 171 -16.22 -0.43 15.98
C ALA A 171 -17.72 -0.67 15.73
N GLU A 172 -18.58 -0.03 16.51
CA GLU A 172 -20.02 -0.07 16.23
C GLU A 172 -20.30 0.44 14.80
N GLY A 173 -21.10 -0.31 14.05
CA GLY A 173 -21.47 0.04 12.68
C GLY A 173 -20.43 -0.28 11.61
N ILE A 174 -19.18 -0.62 11.93
CA ILE A 174 -18.13 -0.88 10.93
C ILE A 174 -17.11 -1.95 11.34
N CYS A 175 -16.79 -2.84 10.39
CA CYS A 175 -15.70 -3.80 10.50
C CYS A 175 -14.81 -3.71 9.25
N CYS A 176 -13.51 -3.56 9.44
CA CYS A 176 -12.53 -3.56 8.37
C CYS A 176 -11.58 -4.74 8.56
N GLU A 177 -11.52 -5.65 7.58
CA GLU A 177 -10.45 -6.64 7.47
C GLU A 177 -9.42 -6.09 6.47
N ILE A 178 -8.17 -5.93 6.92
CA ILE A 178 -7.12 -5.23 6.18
C ILE A 178 -5.89 -6.13 6.09
N THR A 179 -5.37 -6.29 4.88
CA THR A 179 -4.08 -6.93 4.60
C THR A 179 -3.13 -5.89 4.02
N GLU A 180 -2.00 -5.71 4.69
CA GLU A 180 -0.94 -4.78 4.31
C GLU A 180 0.31 -5.56 3.93
N VAL A 181 0.86 -5.26 2.77
CA VAL A 181 2.06 -5.88 2.21
C VAL A 181 3.14 -4.83 2.05
N PHE A 182 4.25 -5.04 2.74
CA PHE A 182 5.51 -4.35 2.54
C PHE A 182 6.28 -5.08 1.43
N PRO A 183 6.45 -4.47 0.24
CA PRO A 183 6.88 -5.18 -0.98
C PRO A 183 8.36 -5.58 -0.96
N ASP A 184 9.15 -5.01 -0.06
CA ASP A 184 10.58 -5.28 0.07
C ASP A 184 11.06 -5.01 1.50
N ARG A 185 11.42 -6.08 2.24
CA ARG A 185 11.95 -6.01 3.60
C ARG A 185 13.26 -5.22 3.69
N ASP A 186 14.04 -5.15 2.61
CA ASP A 186 15.32 -4.43 2.62
C ASP A 186 15.12 -2.92 2.80
N MET A 187 13.91 -2.40 2.56
CA MET A 187 13.58 -1.01 2.87
C MET A 187 13.72 -0.68 4.36
N PHE A 188 13.50 -1.66 5.26
CA PHE A 188 13.64 -1.48 6.70
C PHE A 188 15.10 -1.54 7.18
N VAL A 189 16.00 -2.08 6.36
CA VAL A 189 17.44 -2.14 6.64
C VAL A 189 18.15 -0.93 6.05
N LEU A 190 17.83 -0.60 4.80
CA LEU A 190 18.54 0.41 4.01
C LEU A 190 17.92 1.82 4.12
N GLY A 191 16.67 1.93 4.58
CA GLY A 191 15.99 3.20 4.83
C GLY A 191 16.02 4.13 3.62
N GLN A 192 16.56 5.34 3.79
CA GLN A 192 16.63 6.34 2.71
C GLN A 192 17.41 5.86 1.48
N ALA A 193 18.46 5.04 1.67
CA ALA A 193 19.25 4.51 0.54
C ALA A 193 18.42 3.59 -0.38
N TRP A 194 17.43 2.90 0.19
CA TRP A 194 16.46 2.14 -0.58
C TRP A 194 15.57 3.04 -1.43
N LEU A 195 15.05 4.13 -0.86
CA LEU A 195 14.20 5.09 -1.57
C LEU A 195 14.92 5.70 -2.78
N ASP A 196 16.18 6.09 -2.59
CA ASP A 196 16.97 6.78 -3.61
C ASP A 196 17.45 5.82 -4.73
N GLY A 197 17.11 4.53 -4.67
CA GLY A 197 17.47 3.54 -5.69
C GLY A 197 18.96 3.24 -5.77
N ARG A 198 19.74 3.66 -4.77
CA ARG A 198 21.17 3.34 -4.65
C ARG A 198 21.40 1.88 -4.24
N ALA A 199 20.33 1.14 -3.96
CA ALA A 199 20.34 -0.23 -3.49
C ALA A 199 20.06 -1.29 -4.56
N SER A 200 19.74 -0.93 -5.82
CA SER A 200 19.48 -1.95 -6.84
C SER A 200 20.77 -2.42 -7.50
N VAL A 201 21.42 -3.44 -6.93
CA VAL A 201 22.19 -4.37 -7.76
C VAL A 201 21.21 -5.39 -8.34
N GLN A 202 21.13 -5.39 -9.67
CA GLN A 202 20.62 -6.44 -10.56
C GLN A 202 19.11 -6.71 -10.60
N GLU A 203 18.34 -5.83 -11.26
CA GLU A 203 17.17 -6.28 -12.04
C GLU A 203 16.78 -5.30 -13.15
N SER A 204 17.68 -5.00 -14.10
CA SER A 204 17.31 -4.40 -15.39
C SER A 204 18.43 -4.41 -16.46
N VAL A 205 19.16 -5.51 -16.63
CA VAL A 205 19.98 -5.71 -17.85
C VAL A 205 19.92 -7.18 -18.24
N MET A 206 18.77 -7.65 -18.73
CA MET A 206 18.73 -8.82 -19.64
C MET A 206 17.35 -8.98 -20.29
N GLU A 207 16.90 -7.95 -21.03
CA GLU A 207 16.02 -8.20 -22.18
C GLU A 207 16.09 -7.00 -23.15
N LYS A 208 17.25 -6.82 -23.79
CA LYS A 208 17.34 -6.03 -25.04
C LYS A 208 18.59 -6.38 -25.82
N THR A 209 18.61 -7.59 -26.36
CA THR A 209 19.47 -7.88 -27.50
C THR A 209 18.83 -8.98 -28.35
N LYS A 210 18.04 -8.56 -29.36
CA LYS A 210 18.29 -8.88 -30.77
C LYS A 210 17.06 -8.49 -31.62
N SER A 211 17.10 -7.29 -32.18
CA SER A 211 16.55 -7.03 -33.51
C SER A 211 17.25 -5.80 -34.08
N GLU A 212 18.20 -6.08 -34.97
CA GLU A 212 18.73 -5.12 -35.93
C GLU A 212 17.59 -4.52 -36.76
N VAL A 213 17.46 -3.20 -36.78
CA VAL A 213 16.89 -2.48 -37.92
C VAL A 213 17.72 -1.23 -38.20
N LYS A 214 18.52 -1.36 -39.25
CA LYS A 214 18.89 -0.40 -40.30
C LYS A 214 18.69 1.10 -39.98
N VAL A 215 19.82 1.79 -39.89
CA VAL A 215 19.95 3.25 -39.93
C VAL A 215 19.53 3.75 -41.30
N ASP A 216 18.65 4.77 -41.36
CA ASP A 216 18.66 5.77 -42.43
C ASP A 216 17.96 7.08 -42.01
N ALA A 217 18.65 8.18 -42.33
CA ALA A 217 18.21 9.55 -42.63
C ALA A 217 17.54 10.45 -41.57
N SER A 218 18.36 11.41 -41.10
CA SER A 218 18.11 12.84 -40.81
C SER A 218 16.71 13.43 -41.07
N VAL A 219 16.15 14.08 -40.04
CA VAL A 219 15.14 15.15 -40.16
C VAL A 219 15.58 16.33 -39.27
N PRO A 220 15.59 17.58 -39.76
CA PRO A 220 16.05 18.73 -38.99
C PRO A 220 15.00 19.20 -37.99
N VAL A 221 15.41 19.42 -36.74
CA VAL A 221 14.59 20.06 -35.70
C VAL A 221 14.68 21.57 -35.88
N THR A 222 13.62 22.19 -36.37
CA THR A 222 13.48 23.65 -36.48
C THR A 222 13.14 24.27 -35.11
N ALA A 223 13.74 25.42 -34.83
CA ALA A 223 13.72 26.14 -33.54
C ALA A 223 12.35 26.67 -33.06
N GLN A 224 11.24 26.30 -33.69
CA GLN A 224 9.88 26.73 -33.31
C GLN A 224 9.14 25.73 -32.39
N GLY A 225 9.66 24.52 -32.18
CA GLY A 225 9.05 23.52 -31.28
C GLY A 225 9.36 23.71 -29.78
N PHE A 226 10.38 24.49 -29.43
CA PHE A 226 10.84 24.64 -28.04
C PHE A 226 10.11 25.73 -27.24
N LEU A 227 9.44 26.65 -27.94
CA LEU A 227 8.75 27.79 -27.32
C LEU A 227 7.29 27.46 -26.92
N ALA A 228 6.68 26.44 -27.52
CA ALA A 228 5.33 25.97 -27.17
C ALA A 228 5.29 25.19 -25.83
N LEU A 229 6.40 24.60 -25.40
CA LEU A 229 6.52 23.87 -24.13
C LEU A 229 6.72 24.77 -22.90
N MET A 230 7.10 26.03 -23.10
CA MET A 230 7.29 27.01 -22.01
C MET A 230 6.04 27.84 -21.69
N PHE A 231 5.03 27.87 -22.56
CA PHE A 231 3.78 28.62 -22.31
C PHE A 231 2.70 27.82 -21.55
N LEU A 232 2.80 26.50 -21.50
CA LEU A 232 1.86 25.65 -20.74
C LEU A 232 2.16 25.60 -19.23
N SER A 233 3.35 26.01 -18.80
CA SER A 233 3.73 26.08 -17.38
C SER A 233 3.22 27.35 -16.66
N PHE A 234 2.78 28.39 -17.39
CA PHE A 234 2.27 29.62 -16.79
C PHE A 234 0.75 29.64 -16.54
N ILE A 235 -0.04 28.76 -17.18
CA ILE A 235 -1.51 28.73 -16.98
C ILE A 235 -1.90 27.84 -15.79
N PHE A 236 -1.11 26.82 -15.43
CA PHE A 236 -1.41 25.96 -14.28
C PHE A 236 -0.65 26.33 -12.99
N GLY A 237 0.27 27.28 -13.03
CA GLY A 237 1.09 27.71 -11.89
C GLY A 237 0.43 28.65 -10.87
N SER A 238 -0.89 28.89 -10.95
CA SER A 238 -1.56 29.92 -10.12
C SER A 238 -2.68 29.43 -9.18
N TYR A 239 -2.88 28.11 -9.00
CA TYR A 239 -3.92 27.60 -8.06
C TYR A 239 -3.39 27.12 -6.69
N ALA A 240 -2.16 27.46 -6.32
CA ALA A 240 -1.60 27.11 -5.01
C ALA A 240 -0.92 28.29 -4.30
N VAL A 241 -1.54 29.47 -4.30
CA VAL A 241 -1.25 30.53 -3.31
C VAL A 241 -2.54 31.30 -2.99
N SER A 242 -3.33 30.80 -2.04
CA SER A 242 -4.31 31.62 -1.31
C SER A 242 -4.83 30.86 -0.09
N ARG A 243 -4.06 30.91 1.01
CA ARG A 243 -4.55 30.93 2.41
C ARG A 243 -3.37 31.01 3.39
N ALA A 244 -2.68 32.15 3.36
CA ALA A 244 -1.76 32.55 4.43
C ALA A 244 -1.66 34.08 4.46
N ALA A 245 -2.79 34.76 4.66
CA ALA A 245 -2.83 36.19 4.97
C ALA A 245 -4.24 36.57 5.44
N LEU A 246 -4.58 36.17 6.66
CA LEU A 246 -5.65 36.77 7.47
C LEU A 246 -5.59 36.09 8.84
N TYR A 247 -4.72 36.60 9.70
CA TYR A 247 -4.93 36.77 11.14
C TYR A 247 -3.68 37.43 11.70
N GLY A 248 -3.65 38.75 11.56
CA GLY A 248 -2.90 39.63 12.44
C GLY A 248 -3.90 40.51 13.18
N ILE A 249 -3.58 40.79 14.44
CA ILE A 249 -4.15 41.79 15.37
C ILE A 249 -5.29 41.26 16.27
N ALA A 250 -5.01 40.99 17.55
CA ALA A 250 -5.21 41.95 18.64
C ALA A 250 -5.10 41.29 20.04
N VAL A 251 -4.35 41.98 20.93
CA VAL A 251 -4.22 41.87 22.40
C VAL A 251 -3.39 40.70 22.94
#